data_AF-A0A940NWD5-F1
#
_entry.id   AF-A0A940NWD5-F1
#
_cell.length_a   1.000
_cell.length_b   1.000
_cell.length_c   1.000
_cell.angle_alpha   90.00
_cell.angle_beta   90.00
_cell.angle_gamma   90.00
#
_symmetry.space_group_name_H-M   'P 1'
#
loop_
_entity.id
_entity.type
_entity.pdbx_description
1 polymer ?
#
loop_
_entity_poly.entity_id
_entity_poly.type
_entity_poly.pdbx_seq_one_letter_code
_entity_poly.pdbx_strand_id
1 'polypeptide(L)'
;MKQVSLIRKLTAALLSCMLCCTGMTVPAFSADETGELPARFDWREEAPEILTPVKMQYGGTCWVYGPMGCIEADMIKKGYADSSLDLSEAHLIWFTNGQGSPTDPDNPCYGGGPEYGIEGYKTGGNTYRVLAALAAWQGVVYESDYPAHAALQPLDESERYRSVA
;
A
#
# COMPACT_ATOMS: atom_id res chain seq x y z
N MET A 1 -27.41 -2.16 30.13
CA MET A 1 -27.86 -1.77 28.77
C MET A 1 -27.93 -0.25 28.52
N LYS A 2 -28.24 0.62 29.49
CA LYS A 2 -28.28 2.09 29.26
C LYS A 2 -26.89 2.76 29.12
N GLN A 3 -25.86 2.24 29.79
CA GLN A 3 -24.50 2.83 29.76
C GLN A 3 -23.74 2.61 28.44
N VAL A 4 -23.94 1.47 27.77
CA VAL A 4 -23.29 1.17 26.47
C VAL A 4 -23.85 2.05 25.34
N SER A 5 -25.13 2.43 25.44
CA SER A 5 -25.78 3.38 24.53
C SER A 5 -25.23 4.80 24.68
N LEU A 6 -24.92 5.21 25.92
CA LEU A 6 -24.37 6.54 26.21
C LEU A 6 -22.93 6.67 25.72
N ILE A 7 -22.11 5.63 25.89
CA ILE A 7 -20.72 5.58 25.42
C ILE A 7 -20.66 5.62 23.88
N ARG A 8 -21.54 4.89 23.18
CA ARG A 8 -21.63 4.94 21.70
C ARG A 8 -22.03 6.32 21.16
N LYS A 9 -22.86 7.07 21.91
CA LYS A 9 -23.26 8.44 21.53
C LYS A 9 -22.16 9.46 21.79
N LEU A 10 -21.37 9.28 22.86
CA LEU A 10 -20.25 10.15 23.20
C LEU A 10 -19.05 9.95 22.27
N THR A 11 -18.76 8.71 21.84
CA THR A 11 -17.68 8.43 20.88
C THR A 11 -17.98 9.00 19.48
N ALA A 12 -19.25 8.95 19.03
CA ALA A 12 -19.66 9.55 17.76
C ALA A 12 -19.60 11.10 17.79
N ALA A 13 -19.92 11.72 18.92
CA ALA A 13 -19.88 13.18 19.08
C ALA A 13 -18.44 13.73 19.15
N LEU A 14 -17.52 13.01 19.81
CA LEU A 14 -16.12 13.42 19.92
C LEU A 14 -15.35 13.28 18.59
N LEU A 15 -15.68 12.27 17.77
CA LEU A 15 -15.07 12.10 16.45
C LEU A 15 -15.55 13.16 15.45
N SER A 16 -16.81 13.60 15.56
CA SER A 16 -17.38 14.68 14.74
C SER A 16 -16.80 16.06 15.10
N CYS A 17 -16.50 16.29 16.39
CA CYS A 17 -15.94 17.57 16.84
C CYS A 17 -14.45 17.75 16.45
N MET A 18 -13.67 16.66 16.38
CA MET A 18 -12.27 16.74 15.90
C MET A 18 -12.15 16.95 14.38
N LEU A 19 -13.09 16.44 13.57
CA LEU A 19 -13.07 16.64 12.11
C LEU A 19 -13.50 18.05 11.67
N CYS A 20 -14.16 18.82 12.53
CA CYS A 20 -14.64 20.15 12.19
C CYS A 20 -13.49 21.19 12.06
N CYS A 21 -12.32 20.93 12.68
CA CYS A 21 -11.23 21.89 12.75
C CYS A 21 -10.26 21.88 11.55
N THR A 22 -10.37 20.95 10.59
CA THR A 22 -9.47 20.88 9.42
C THR A 22 -10.14 21.17 8.08
N GLY A 23 -11.44 21.49 8.05
CA GLY A 23 -12.15 21.81 6.80
C GLY A 23 -12.19 20.66 5.77
N MET A 24 -11.65 19.49 6.09
CA MET A 24 -11.77 18.28 5.30
C MET A 24 -13.01 17.54 5.76
N THR A 25 -14.15 17.87 5.16
CA THR A 25 -15.29 16.95 5.18
C THR A 25 -14.85 15.69 4.43
N VAL A 26 -14.52 14.63 5.15
CA VAL A 26 -14.53 13.29 4.55
C VAL A 26 -15.99 13.08 4.18
N PRO A 27 -16.37 12.99 2.88
CA PRO A 27 -17.75 12.69 2.55
C PRO A 27 -18.09 11.40 3.26
N ALA A 28 -19.18 11.40 4.04
CA ALA A 28 -19.76 10.15 4.48
C ALA A 28 -19.95 9.32 3.22
N PHE A 29 -19.39 8.11 3.18
CA PHE A 29 -19.66 7.16 2.12
C PHE A 29 -21.16 6.87 2.17
N SER A 30 -21.93 7.65 1.43
CA SER A 30 -23.34 7.42 1.20
C SER A 30 -23.37 6.26 0.23
N ALA A 31 -23.71 5.07 0.72
CA ALA A 31 -24.05 3.93 -0.12
C ALA A 31 -25.42 4.13 -0.80
N ASP A 32 -25.72 5.35 -1.23
CA ASP A 32 -26.92 5.74 -1.96
C ASP A 32 -26.55 6.14 -3.39
N GLU A 33 -25.81 5.25 -4.05
CA GLU A 33 -25.92 5.11 -5.50
C GLU A 33 -26.63 3.78 -5.75
N THR A 34 -27.96 3.82 -5.78
CA THR A 34 -28.80 2.70 -6.23
C THR A 34 -28.75 2.54 -7.76
N GLY A 35 -27.57 2.74 -8.38
CA GLY A 35 -27.37 2.40 -9.78
C GLY A 35 -27.47 0.88 -9.95
N GLU A 36 -28.21 0.41 -10.96
CA GLU A 36 -28.14 -0.99 -11.33
C GLU A 36 -26.68 -1.32 -11.70
N LEU A 37 -26.08 -2.27 -10.99
CA LEU A 37 -24.73 -2.75 -11.33
C LEU A 37 -24.76 -3.31 -12.75
N PRO A 38 -23.71 -3.06 -13.56
CA PRO A 38 -23.68 -3.58 -14.91
C PRO A 38 -23.64 -5.12 -14.86
N ALA A 39 -24.29 -5.76 -15.83
CA ALA A 39 -24.31 -7.22 -15.93
C ALA A 39 -22.91 -7.84 -16.10
N ARG A 40 -21.95 -7.05 -16.59
CA ARG A 40 -20.52 -7.39 -16.70
C ARG A 40 -19.69 -6.13 -16.49
N PHE A 41 -18.46 -6.30 -16.01
CA PHE A 41 -17.51 -5.20 -15.86
C PHE A 41 -16.11 -5.70 -16.21
N ASP A 42 -15.40 -4.99 -17.09
CA ASP A 42 -14.04 -5.32 -17.50
C ASP A 42 -13.20 -4.04 -17.61
N TRP A 43 -12.23 -3.87 -16.71
CA TRP A 43 -11.35 -2.70 -16.74
C TRP A 43 -10.61 -2.51 -18.07
N ARG A 44 -10.37 -3.59 -18.83
CA ARG A 44 -9.70 -3.52 -20.13
C ARG A 44 -10.57 -2.86 -21.19
N GLU A 45 -11.89 -2.88 -21.00
CA GLU A 45 -12.85 -2.19 -21.86
C GLU A 45 -13.18 -0.80 -21.32
N GLU A 46 -13.35 -0.67 -20.00
CA GLU A 46 -13.86 0.55 -19.35
C GLU A 46 -12.79 1.62 -19.13
N ALA A 47 -11.54 1.23 -18.82
CA ALA A 47 -10.44 2.16 -18.58
C ALA A 47 -9.07 1.51 -18.89
N PRO A 48 -8.80 1.13 -20.15
CA PRO A 48 -7.53 0.51 -20.53
C PRO A 48 -6.30 1.39 -20.23
N GLU A 49 -6.47 2.71 -20.17
CA GLU A 49 -5.41 3.68 -19.92
C GLU A 49 -4.86 3.69 -18.49
N ILE A 50 -5.60 3.14 -17.51
CA ILE A 50 -5.13 3.00 -16.12
C ILE A 50 -4.50 1.64 -15.84
N LEU A 51 -4.42 0.77 -16.85
CA LEU A 51 -3.88 -0.58 -16.71
C LEU A 51 -2.41 -0.62 -17.10
N THR A 52 -1.60 -1.19 -16.21
CA THR A 52 -0.20 -1.55 -16.47
C THR A 52 -0.10 -3.00 -16.98
N PRO A 53 1.01 -3.39 -17.62
CA PRO A 53 1.23 -4.77 -18.05
C PRO A 53 1.17 -5.79 -16.91
N VAL A 54 0.78 -7.02 -17.23
CA VAL A 54 0.81 -8.13 -16.26
C VAL A 54 2.26 -8.47 -15.90
N LYS A 55 2.58 -8.45 -14.61
CA LYS A 55 3.90 -8.78 -14.06
C LYS A 55 4.03 -10.26 -13.68
N MET A 56 5.27 -10.71 -13.48
CA MET A 56 5.60 -12.10 -13.12
C MET A 56 6.20 -12.16 -11.72
N GLN A 57 5.51 -12.81 -10.78
CA GLN A 57 6.04 -12.99 -9.43
C GLN A 57 7.07 -14.10 -9.34
N TYR A 58 7.95 -14.02 -8.34
CA TYR A 58 8.89 -15.07 -7.96
C TYR A 58 8.63 -15.56 -6.53
N GLY A 59 8.60 -16.89 -6.31
CA GLY A 59 8.44 -17.47 -4.97
C GLY A 59 7.14 -17.06 -4.26
N GLY A 60 7.22 -16.84 -2.95
CA GLY A 60 6.08 -16.51 -2.08
C GLY A 60 5.65 -15.03 -2.07
N THR A 61 5.84 -14.28 -3.15
CA THR A 61 5.71 -12.81 -3.18
C THR A 61 4.36 -12.26 -3.63
N CYS A 62 3.37 -13.14 -3.86
CA CYS A 62 2.03 -12.77 -4.37
C CYS A 62 1.34 -11.62 -3.60
N TRP A 63 1.63 -11.49 -2.31
CA TRP A 63 1.04 -10.52 -1.41
C TRP A 63 1.43 -9.06 -1.72
N VAL A 64 2.47 -8.83 -2.53
CA VAL A 64 2.93 -7.48 -2.94
C VAL A 64 2.38 -7.08 -4.31
N TYR A 65 2.34 -8.01 -5.27
CA TYR A 65 1.97 -7.70 -6.66
C TYR A 65 0.56 -7.14 -6.83
N GLY A 66 -0.43 -7.69 -6.10
CA GLY A 66 -1.80 -7.17 -6.13
C GLY A 66 -1.89 -5.71 -5.66
N PRO A 67 -1.40 -5.40 -4.44
CA PRO A 67 -1.32 -4.02 -3.96
C PRO A 67 -0.53 -3.07 -4.86
N MET A 68 0.60 -3.51 -5.44
CA MET A 68 1.39 -2.68 -6.35
C MET A 68 0.61 -2.32 -7.61
N GLY A 69 -0.10 -3.28 -8.22
CA GLY A 69 -1.00 -2.97 -9.35
C GLY A 69 -2.12 -1.98 -8.98
N CYS A 70 -2.63 -2.03 -7.74
CA CYS A 70 -3.59 -1.03 -7.26
C CYS A 70 -2.98 0.37 -7.10
N ILE A 71 -1.73 0.46 -6.62
CA ILE A 71 -1.00 1.73 -6.48
C ILE A 71 -0.73 2.33 -7.85
N GLU A 72 -0.26 1.53 -8.81
CA GLU A 72 -0.02 1.96 -10.18
C GLU A 72 -1.29 2.52 -10.81
N ALA A 73 -2.39 1.77 -10.75
CA ALA A 73 -3.68 2.21 -11.28
C ALA A 73 -4.19 3.50 -10.62
N ASP A 74 -4.03 3.66 -9.29
CA ASP A 74 -4.42 4.88 -8.58
C ASP A 74 -3.56 6.09 -8.96
N MET A 75 -2.24 5.90 -9.10
CA MET A 75 -1.32 6.95 -9.56
C MET A 75 -1.66 7.42 -10.98
N ILE A 76 -1.95 6.49 -11.89
CA ILE A 76 -2.34 6.82 -13.26
C ILE A 76 -3.68 7.53 -13.28
N LYS A 77 -4.68 7.00 -12.55
CA LYS A 77 -6.01 7.58 -12.45
C LYS A 77 -6.00 9.01 -11.89
N LYS A 78 -5.07 9.33 -10.99
CA LYS A 78 -4.88 10.68 -10.42
C LYS A 78 -4.01 11.60 -11.29
N GLY A 79 -3.43 11.09 -12.38
CA GLY A 79 -2.57 11.86 -13.28
C GLY A 79 -1.15 12.07 -12.78
N TYR A 80 -0.68 11.26 -11.84
CA TYR A 80 0.71 11.29 -11.35
C TYR A 80 1.68 10.48 -12.22
N ALA A 81 1.15 9.57 -13.05
CA ALA A 81 1.92 8.74 -13.97
C ALA A 81 1.06 8.34 -15.19
N ASP A 82 1.66 7.62 -16.14
CA ASP A 82 0.98 7.01 -17.28
C ASP A 82 1.07 5.48 -17.22
N SER A 83 0.45 4.79 -18.19
CA SER A 83 0.40 3.32 -18.25
C SER A 83 1.76 2.63 -18.47
N SER A 84 2.85 3.39 -18.63
CA SER A 84 4.22 2.85 -18.62
C SER A 84 4.83 2.75 -17.21
N LEU A 85 4.12 3.22 -16.18
CA LEU A 85 4.55 3.10 -14.80
C LEU A 85 4.79 1.64 -14.42
N ASP A 86 5.98 1.37 -13.88
CA ASP A 86 6.37 0.07 -13.36
C ASP A 86 7.13 0.28 -12.04
N LEU A 87 6.48 -0.10 -10.94
CA LEU A 87 7.02 0.04 -9.60
C LEU A 87 7.67 -1.26 -9.11
N SER A 88 8.74 -1.14 -8.33
CA SER A 88 9.51 -2.29 -7.83
C SER A 88 8.82 -3.02 -6.69
N GLU A 89 8.33 -4.24 -6.96
CA GLU A 89 7.92 -5.14 -5.89
C GLU A 89 9.10 -5.55 -5.00
N ALA A 90 10.30 -5.72 -5.56
CA ALA A 90 11.46 -6.19 -4.80
C ALA A 90 11.88 -5.23 -3.68
N HIS A 91 11.83 -3.92 -3.93
CA HIS A 91 12.11 -2.92 -2.91
C HIS A 91 11.13 -3.03 -1.74
N LEU A 92 9.83 -3.07 -2.04
CA LEU A 92 8.79 -3.18 -1.02
C LEU A 92 8.85 -4.51 -0.26
N ILE A 93 9.16 -5.63 -0.94
CA ILE A 93 9.37 -6.93 -0.31
C ILE A 93 10.52 -6.87 0.70
N TRP A 94 11.65 -6.26 0.33
CA TRP A 94 12.82 -6.17 1.21
C TRP A 94 12.50 -5.42 2.51
N PHE A 95 11.93 -4.22 2.42
CA PHE A 95 11.68 -3.41 3.60
C PHE A 95 10.50 -3.89 4.45
N THR A 96 9.66 -4.76 3.90
CA THR A 96 8.56 -5.38 4.63
C THR A 96 8.92 -6.73 5.25
N ASN A 97 9.80 -7.53 4.62
CA ASN A 97 10.08 -8.92 5.01
C ASN A 97 11.58 -9.25 5.12
N GLY A 98 12.42 -8.63 4.30
CA GLY A 98 13.85 -8.94 4.23
C GLY A 98 14.65 -8.33 5.38
N GLN A 99 14.44 -7.06 5.68
CA GLN A 99 15.17 -6.34 6.73
C GLN A 99 14.20 -5.72 7.74
N GLY A 100 14.37 -6.12 9.00
CA GLY A 100 13.71 -5.47 10.13
C GLY A 100 14.10 -4.00 10.20
N SER A 101 13.29 -3.18 10.84
CA SER A 101 13.63 -1.77 11.02
C SER A 101 14.94 -1.62 11.80
N PRO A 102 15.74 -0.59 11.49
CA PRO A 102 17.04 -0.36 12.10
C PRO A 102 16.97 -0.29 13.62
N THR A 103 18.15 -0.46 14.24
CA THR A 103 18.36 -0.26 15.66
C THR A 103 18.57 1.21 16.05
N ASP A 104 18.18 2.15 15.18
CA ASP A 104 18.15 3.58 15.51
C ASP A 104 16.88 3.91 16.29
N PRO A 105 16.95 4.27 17.59
CA PRO A 105 15.79 4.55 18.42
C PRO A 105 14.92 5.71 17.94
N ASP A 106 15.47 6.60 17.11
CA ASP A 106 14.75 7.76 16.57
C ASP A 106 13.95 7.41 15.31
N ASN A 107 14.12 6.21 14.75
CA ASN A 107 13.36 5.75 13.59
C ASN A 107 11.91 5.37 14.00
N PRO A 108 10.87 5.86 13.32
CA PRO A 108 9.47 5.52 13.63
C PRO A 108 9.13 4.03 13.58
N CYS A 109 9.91 3.23 12.85
CA CYS A 109 9.77 1.79 12.73
C CYS A 109 10.66 1.01 13.71
N TYR A 110 11.50 1.68 14.53
CA TYR A 110 12.58 1.09 15.34
C TYR A 110 12.23 -0.24 15.99
N GLY A 111 13.07 -1.25 15.76
CA GLY A 111 12.91 -2.60 16.33
C GLY A 111 11.68 -3.37 15.86
N GLY A 112 10.98 -2.87 14.83
CA GLY A 112 9.80 -3.49 14.24
C GLY A 112 10.08 -4.29 12.96
N GLY A 113 9.12 -5.14 12.60
CA GLY A 113 9.14 -5.88 11.33
C GLY A 113 9.94 -7.20 11.36
N PRO A 114 9.80 -8.00 10.29
CA PRO A 114 10.52 -9.27 10.15
C PRO A 114 11.95 -9.05 9.66
N GLU A 115 12.85 -9.96 10.03
CA GLU A 115 14.25 -9.97 9.58
C GLU A 115 14.57 -11.33 8.95
N TYR A 116 13.92 -11.65 7.83
CA TYR A 116 14.13 -12.91 7.12
C TYR A 116 15.37 -12.91 6.22
N GLY A 117 16.04 -11.76 6.06
CA GLY A 117 17.12 -11.57 5.10
C GLY A 117 16.67 -11.85 3.67
N ILE A 118 17.55 -12.43 2.86
CA ILE A 118 17.26 -12.80 1.47
C ILE A 118 16.05 -13.73 1.34
N GLU A 119 15.78 -14.56 2.34
CA GLU A 119 14.62 -15.47 2.31
C GLU A 119 13.28 -14.70 2.40
N GLY A 120 13.30 -13.41 2.74
CA GLY A 120 12.14 -12.52 2.65
C GLY A 120 11.52 -12.50 1.25
N TYR A 121 12.31 -12.66 0.19
CA TYR A 121 11.86 -12.76 -1.21
C TYR A 121 11.18 -14.09 -1.58
N LYS A 122 11.26 -15.09 -0.72
CA LYS A 122 10.60 -16.40 -0.92
C LYS A 122 9.52 -16.64 0.14
N THR A 123 9.47 -15.80 1.15
CA THR A 123 8.57 -15.92 2.29
C THR A 123 7.22 -15.27 1.98
N GLY A 124 6.16 -16.00 2.31
CA GLY A 124 4.79 -15.51 2.21
C GLY A 124 4.54 -14.26 3.07
N GLY A 125 3.45 -13.58 2.77
CA GLY A 125 3.02 -12.39 3.49
C GLY A 125 1.52 -12.18 3.32
N ASN A 126 1.06 -10.98 3.66
CA ASN A 126 -0.33 -10.60 3.49
C ASN A 126 -0.43 -9.10 3.23
N THR A 127 -1.59 -8.66 2.74
CA THR A 127 -1.83 -7.26 2.39
C THR A 127 -1.67 -6.30 3.57
N TYR A 128 -1.93 -6.73 4.81
CA TYR A 128 -1.72 -5.86 5.98
C TYR A 128 -0.26 -5.47 6.18
N ARG A 129 0.69 -6.35 5.80
CA ARG A 129 2.12 -6.02 5.84
C ARG A 129 2.48 -4.95 4.82
N VAL A 130 1.95 -5.05 3.60
CA VAL A 130 2.12 -4.01 2.57
C VAL A 130 1.54 -2.69 3.04
N LEU A 131 0.31 -2.69 3.55
CA LEU A 131 -0.34 -1.49 4.05
C LEU A 131 0.45 -0.86 5.21
N ALA A 132 0.98 -1.66 6.13
CA ALA A 132 1.79 -1.16 7.23
C ALA A 132 3.10 -0.54 6.74
N ALA A 133 3.78 -1.16 5.77
CA ALA A 133 4.99 -0.62 5.15
C ALA A 133 4.72 0.74 4.48
N LEU A 134 3.69 0.80 3.62
CA LEU A 134 3.30 2.03 2.94
C LEU A 134 2.83 3.12 3.92
N ALA A 135 2.08 2.76 4.97
CA ALA A 135 1.65 3.69 6.01
C ALA A 135 2.81 4.22 6.86
N ALA A 136 3.88 3.43 6.98
CA ALA A 136 5.14 3.85 7.59
C ALA A 136 6.04 4.63 6.61
N TRP A 137 5.52 5.00 5.44
CA TRP A 137 6.23 5.71 4.37
C TRP A 137 7.45 4.94 3.84
N GLN A 138 7.46 3.61 4.00
CA GLN A 138 8.36 2.76 3.25
C GLN A 138 7.84 2.77 1.82
N GLY A 139 8.39 3.69 1.03
CA GLY A 139 7.87 4.09 -0.27
C GLY A 139 7.99 2.99 -1.32
N VAL A 140 7.67 3.38 -2.55
CA VAL A 140 7.81 2.55 -3.74
C VAL A 140 8.73 3.26 -4.73
N VAL A 141 9.63 2.51 -5.33
CA VAL A 141 10.62 2.97 -6.32
C VAL A 141 10.29 2.39 -7.68
N TYR A 142 10.94 2.87 -8.75
CA TYR A 142 10.74 2.28 -10.07
C TYR A 142 11.35 0.87 -10.16
N GLU A 143 10.74 -0.02 -10.93
CA GLU A 143 11.27 -1.37 -11.20
C GLU A 143 12.66 -1.31 -11.84
N SER A 144 12.98 -0.25 -12.59
CA SER A 144 14.31 -0.02 -13.16
C SER A 144 15.41 0.23 -12.12
N ASP A 145 15.07 0.72 -10.93
CA ASP A 145 16.02 0.92 -9.83
C ASP A 145 16.33 -0.42 -9.13
N TYR A 146 15.29 -1.23 -8.89
CA TYR A 146 15.39 -2.52 -8.19
C TYR A 146 14.56 -3.62 -8.86
N PRO A 147 15.08 -4.30 -9.89
CA PRO A 147 14.28 -5.24 -10.67
C PRO A 147 13.91 -6.51 -9.89
N ALA A 148 12.64 -6.87 -9.85
CA ALA A 148 12.08 -7.98 -9.06
C ALA A 148 12.74 -9.35 -9.36
N HIS A 149 13.19 -9.56 -10.60
CA HIS A 149 13.79 -10.83 -11.04
C HIS A 149 15.29 -10.94 -10.77
N ALA A 150 15.96 -9.80 -10.55
CA ALA A 150 17.41 -9.73 -10.31
C ALA A 150 17.75 -9.42 -8.84
N ALA A 151 16.80 -8.85 -8.09
CA ALA A 151 17.04 -8.27 -6.77
C ALA A 151 16.88 -9.25 -5.60
N LEU A 152 17.26 -10.53 -5.75
CA LEU A 152 17.44 -11.43 -4.58
C LEU A 152 18.70 -11.04 -3.79
N GLN A 153 18.83 -9.77 -3.46
CA GLN A 153 19.98 -9.15 -2.84
C GLN A 153 19.53 -8.25 -1.69
N PRO A 154 20.37 -8.03 -0.67
CA PRO A 154 20.04 -7.09 0.38
C PRO A 154 20.02 -5.67 -0.20
N LEU A 155 19.08 -4.85 0.26
CA LEU A 155 19.09 -3.42 -0.02
C LEU A 155 19.68 -2.68 1.17
N ASP A 156 20.32 -1.55 0.90
CA ASP A 156 20.84 -0.68 1.93
C ASP A 156 19.69 0.00 2.70
N GLU A 157 19.86 0.18 4.00
CA GLU A 157 18.84 0.78 4.86
C GLU A 157 18.47 2.22 4.42
N SER A 158 19.40 2.95 3.80
CA SER A 158 19.14 4.30 3.28
C SER A 158 18.05 4.34 2.20
N GLU A 159 17.74 3.21 1.57
CA GLU A 159 16.71 3.11 0.53
C GLU A 159 15.30 2.91 1.10
N ARG A 160 15.14 2.64 2.41
CA ARG A 160 13.85 2.26 3.02
C ARG A 160 12.73 3.25 2.72
N TYR A 161 13.03 4.54 2.78
CA TYR A 161 12.07 5.63 2.62
C TYR A 161 12.12 6.28 1.24
N ARG A 162 12.86 5.70 0.28
CA ARG A 162 12.87 6.19 -1.09
C ARG A 162 11.52 5.94 -1.75
N SER A 163 11.05 6.93 -2.50
CA SER A 163 9.72 6.96 -3.12
C SER A 163 9.79 7.68 -4.47
N VAL A 164 9.01 7.24 -5.45
CA VAL A 164 8.80 7.95 -6.74
C VAL A 164 7.92 9.20 -6.63
N ALA A 165 7.30 9.41 -5.45
CA ALA A 165 6.48 10.56 -5.10
C ALA A 165 7.08 11.34 -3.94
#